data_AF-A0A920BRZ1-F1
#
_entry.id   AF-A0A920BRZ1-F1
#
_cell.length_a   1.000
_cell.length_b   1.000
_cell.length_c   1.000
_cell.angle_alpha   90.00
_cell.angle_beta   90.00
_cell.angle_gamma   90.00
#
_symmetry.space_group_name_H-M   'P 1'
#
loop_
_entity.id
_entity.type
_entity.pdbx_description
1 polymer ?
#
loop_
_entity_poly.entity_id
_entity_poly.type
_entity_poly.pdbx_seq_one_letter_code
_entity_poly.pdbx_strand_id
1 'polypeptide(L)' 'MSYPGGIKEYEIYRNDQSVGKRVGTSFSESGLSPETSYEFKVRAIANNGQISAFSVPLTVETEPAPVEGD' A
#
# COMPACT_ATOMS: atom_id res chain seq x y z
N MET A 1 -17.54 -17.70 -6.69
CA MET A 1 -18.12 -16.40 -6.28
C MET A 1 -17.52 -15.33 -7.18
N SER A 2 -18.28 -14.87 -8.18
CA SER A 2 -17.85 -13.81 -9.08
C SER A 2 -18.34 -12.49 -8.50
N TYR A 3 -17.47 -11.50 -8.31
CA TYR A 3 -17.89 -10.13 -8.00
C TYR A 3 -18.30 -9.49 -9.33
N PRO A 4 -19.61 -9.34 -9.64
CA PRO A 4 -20.03 -8.71 -10.88
C PRO A 4 -19.69 -7.23 -10.80
N GLY A 5 -18.53 -6.84 -11.34
CA GLY A 5 -18.13 -5.44 -11.41
C GLY A 5 -16.64 -5.15 -11.26
N GLY A 6 -15.80 -6.11 -10.86
CA GLY A 6 -14.35 -5.85 -10.72
C GLY A 6 -13.99 -4.88 -9.59
N ILE A 7 -12.70 -4.60 -9.44
CA ILE A 7 -12.16 -3.70 -8.42
C ILE A 7 -12.25 -2.25 -8.90
N LYS A 8 -12.81 -1.37 -8.07
CA LYS A 8 -12.85 0.08 -8.29
C LYS A 8 -11.49 0.69 -7.97
N GLU A 9 -10.98 0.39 -6.78
CA GLU A 9 -9.74 0.94 -6.26
C GLU A 9 -9.15 0.03 -5.18
N TYR A 10 -7.86 0.20 -4.92
CA TYR A 10 -7.16 -0.40 -3.80
C TYR A 10 -6.81 0.68 -2.78
N GLU A 11 -7.02 0.40 -1.51
CA GLU A 11 -6.59 1.25 -0.42
C GLU A 11 -5.33 0.67 0.21
N ILE A 12 -4.31 1.51 0.30
CA ILE A 12 -2.99 1.16 0.81
C ILE A 12 -2.87 1.70 2.22
N TYR A 13 -2.41 0.84 3.12
CA TYR A 13 -2.14 1.13 4.52
C TYR A 13 -0.65 0.97 4.80
N ARG A 14 -0.08 1.92 5.50
CA ARG A 14 1.31 1.91 6.01
C ARG A 14 1.25 2.02 7.53
N ASN A 15 1.81 1.07 8.26
CA ASN A 15 1.76 1.01 9.72
C ASN A 15 0.33 1.20 10.26
N ASP A 16 -0.63 0.48 9.69
CA ASP A 16 -2.06 0.57 9.98
C ASP A 16 -2.73 1.93 9.73
N GLN A 17 -2.05 2.89 9.11
CA GLN A 17 -2.62 4.15 8.65
C GLN A 17 -2.87 4.13 7.13
N SER A 18 -4.06 4.56 6.69
CA SER A 18 -4.35 4.68 5.25
C SER A 18 -3.48 5.78 4.63
N VAL A 19 -2.58 5.40 3.73
CA VAL A 19 -1.73 6.36 2.99
C VAL A 19 -2.39 6.83 1.71
N GLY A 20 -3.41 6.12 1.23
CA GLY A 20 -4.26 6.58 0.15
C GLY A 20 -4.99 5.47 -0.58
N LYS A 21 -5.78 5.88 -1.57
CA LYS A 21 -6.48 5.00 -2.50
C LYS A 21 -5.94 5.19 -3.91
N ARG A 22 -5.87 4.10 -4.66
CA ARG A 22 -5.37 4.06 -6.04
C ARG A 22 -6.21 3.17 -6.92
N VAL A 23 -6.46 3.64 -8.13
CA VAL A 23 -7.05 2.86 -9.22
C VAL A 23 -5.90 2.25 -10.00
N GLY A 24 -5.53 1.01 -9.64
CA GLY A 24 -4.40 0.30 -10.25
C GLY A 24 -3.66 -0.58 -9.26
N THR A 25 -2.73 -1.40 -9.77
CA THR A 25 -1.93 -2.35 -8.97
C THR A 25 -0.54 -1.82 -8.62
N SER A 26 -0.26 -0.56 -8.93
CA SER A 26 1.04 0.07 -8.72
C SER A 26 0.90 1.27 -7.79
N PHE A 27 1.72 1.32 -6.75
CA PHE A 27 1.80 2.42 -5.79
C PHE A 27 3.28 2.76 -5.57
N SER A 28 3.62 4.03 -5.72
CA SER A 28 4.93 4.56 -5.38
C SER A 28 4.79 5.48 -4.18
N GLU A 29 5.56 5.21 -3.14
CA GLU A 29 5.67 6.08 -1.98
C GLU A 29 7.02 6.78 -1.96
N SER A 30 7.02 8.04 -1.56
CA SER A 30 8.21 8.89 -1.46
C SER A 30 8.20 9.64 -0.13
N GLY A 31 9.36 10.16 0.27
CA GLY A 31 9.52 10.84 1.56
C GLY A 31 9.49 9.89 2.77
N LEU A 32 9.83 8.61 2.56
CA LEU A 32 10.06 7.67 3.65
C LEU A 32 11.38 7.99 4.35
N SER A 33 11.40 7.82 5.67
CA SER A 33 12.62 7.93 6.45
C SER A 33 13.53 6.73 6.14
N PRO A 34 14.85 6.93 6.01
CA PRO A 34 15.81 5.84 5.84
C PRO A 34 15.86 4.96 7.09
N GLU A 35 16.34 3.73 6.95
CA GLU A 35 16.52 2.75 8.05
C GLU A 35 15.24 2.56 8.89
N THR A 36 14.07 2.69 8.25
CA THR A 36 12.78 2.60 8.92
C THR A 36 12.00 1.43 8.35
N SER A 37 11.59 0.53 9.24
CA SER A 37 10.67 -0.55 8.91
C SER A 37 9.24 -0.02 8.74
N TYR A 38 8.64 -0.31 7.60
CA TYR A 38 7.26 0.04 7.26
C TYR A 38 6.46 -1.24 6.94
N GLU A 39 5.28 -1.35 7.52
CA GLU A 39 4.34 -2.43 7.22
C GLU A 39 3.28 -1.96 6.22
N PHE A 40 3.23 -2.60 5.06
CA PHE A 40 2.25 -2.32 4.02
C PHE A 40 1.15 -3.38 3.97
N LYS A 41 -0.10 -2.92 4.03
CA LYS A 41 -1.29 -3.75 3.79
C LYS A 41 -2.13 -3.11 2.70
N VAL A 42 -2.71 -3.91 1.83
CA VAL A 42 -3.63 -3.42 0.80
C VAL A 42 -4.98 -4.10 0.93
N ARG A 43 -6.06 -3.36 0.66
CA ARG A 43 -7.39 -3.94 0.54
C ARG A 43 -8.07 -3.44 -0.73
N ALA A 44 -8.87 -4.29 -1.34
CA ALA A 44 -9.60 -3.96 -2.56
C ALA A 44 -10.98 -3.41 -2.21
N ILE A 45 -11.40 -2.38 -2.94
CA ILE A 45 -12.74 -1.80 -2.87
C ILE A 45 -13.40 -2.07 -4.23
N ALA A 46 -14.46 -2.87 -4.22
CA ALA A 46 -15.22 -3.21 -5.42
C ALA A 46 -16.14 -2.05 -5.86
N ASN A 47 -16.57 -2.07 -7.12
CA ASN A 47 -17.46 -1.04 -7.70
C ASN A 47 -18.82 -0.91 -6.99
N ASN A 48 -19.25 -1.97 -6.31
CA ASN A 48 -20.47 -1.98 -5.48
C ASN A 48 -20.24 -1.51 -4.03
N GLY A 49 -19.05 -0.98 -3.71
CA GLY A 49 -18.70 -0.52 -2.37
C GLY A 49 -18.28 -1.62 -1.39
N GLN A 50 -18.21 -2.88 -1.82
CA GLN A 50 -17.70 -3.95 -0.96
C GLN A 50 -16.18 -3.82 -0.76
N ILE A 51 -15.74 -3.94 0.48
CA ILE A 51 -14.32 -3.88 0.86
C ILE A 51 -13.84 -5.30 1.17
N SER A 52 -12.72 -5.71 0.59
CA SER A 52 -12.10 -7.02 0.87
C SER A 52 -11.39 -7.02 2.23
N ALA A 53 -11.05 -8.23 2.70
CA ALA A 53 -10.03 -8.36 3.76
C ALA A 53 -8.70 -7.74 3.30
N PHE A 54 -7.87 -7.36 4.28
CA PHE A 54 -6.51 -6.92 4.01
C PHE A 54 -5.66 -8.04 3.43
N SER A 55 -4.69 -7.67 2.59
CA SER A 55 -3.61 -8.54 2.17
C SER A 55 -2.75 -8.98 3.35
N VAL A 56 -1.92 -9.98 3.11
CA VAL A 56 -0.80 -10.28 4.00
C VAL A 56 0.03 -9.00 4.19
N PRO A 57 0.40 -8.63 5.42
CA PRO A 57 1.29 -7.50 5.67
C PRO A 57 2.64 -7.75 5.03
N LEU A 58 3.12 -6.75 4.28
CA LEU A 58 4.45 -6.73 3.71
C LEU A 58 5.30 -5.77 4.53
N THR A 59 6.20 -6.32 5.33
CA THR A 59 7.22 -5.52 6.02
C THR A 59 8.36 -5.24 5.05
N VAL A 60 8.66 -3.96 4.83
CA VAL A 60 9.82 -3.51 4.07
C VAL A 60 10.62 -2.55 4.93
N GLU A 61 11.95 -2.62 4.82
CA GLU A 61 12.86 -1.69 5.46
C GLU A 61 13.47 -0.81 4.38
N THR A 62 13.46 0.50 4.60
CA THR A 62 14.10 1.45 3.69
C THR A 62 15.62 1.36 3.83
N GLU A 63 16.31 1.37 2.69
CA GLU A 63 17.76 1.47 2.68
C GLU A 63 18.23 2.76 3.39
N PRO A 64 19.45 2.76 3.94
CA PRO A 64 20.03 3.96 4.50
C PRO A 64 20.04 5.09 3.46
N ALA A 65 19.94 6.34 3.94
CA ALA A 65 20.03 7.49 3.05
C ALA A 65 21.31 7.36 2.22
N PRO A 66 21.28 7.68 0.92
CA PRO A 66 22.49 7.70 0.12
C PRO A 66 23.48 8.61 0.84
N VAL A 67 24.60 8.02 1.29
CA VAL A 67 25.70 8.79 1.85
C VAL A 67 26.19 9.71 0.74
N GLU A 68 25.91 11.00 0.83
CA GLU A 68 26.56 11.98 -0.03
C GLU A 68 28.06 11.90 0.30
N GLY A 69 28.79 11.18 -0.55
CA GLY A 69 30.24 11.06 -0.44
C GLY A 69 30.90 12.40 -0.77
N ASP A 70 31.77 12.83 0.15
CA ASP A 70 32.69 13.97 0.12
C ASP A 70 33.49 14.11 -1.20
#